data_AF-A0A345QAN4-F1
#
_entry.id   AF-A0A345QAN4-F1
#
_cell.length_a   1.000
_cell.length_b   1.000
_cell.length_c   1.000
_cell.angle_alpha   90.00
_cell.angle_beta   90.00
_cell.angle_gamma   90.00
#
_symmetry.space_group_name_H-M   'P 1'
#
loop_
_entity.id
_entity.type
_entity.pdbx_description
1 polymer ?
#
loop_
_entity_poly.entity_id
_entity_poly.type
_entity_poly.pdbx_seq_one_letter_code
_entity_poly.pdbx_strand_id
1 'polypeptide(L)'
;MTPEHLRTRTPEQLETIIIRHREAGKMGEPLCVKAMAELSTRTVKGFNLKLAVDHLIEAARTETPTDFKQIAIASGVFDPDTQKWGQWVNSALSLDRMCIYCRSHNLPQLTAMLGNAGGKVNDAVTIGFLKGLDAAGIDYKGEPRAIYDEHRLACIQWAKSA
;
A
#
# COMPACT_ATOMS: atom_id res chain seq x y z
N MET A 1 -26.05 -4.22 1.45
CA MET A 1 -25.24 -5.26 0.78
C MET A 1 -24.32 -5.90 1.81
N THR A 2 -24.36 -7.22 1.96
CA THR A 2 -23.64 -7.98 3.02
C THR A 2 -22.19 -8.32 2.60
N PRO A 3 -21.28 -8.61 3.55
CA PRO A 3 -19.92 -9.06 3.24
C PRO A 3 -19.83 -10.29 2.32
N GLU A 4 -20.81 -11.20 2.40
CA GLU A 4 -20.89 -12.38 1.52
C GLU A 4 -21.07 -12.01 0.04
N HIS A 5 -21.78 -10.91 -0.26
CA HIS A 5 -21.94 -10.42 -1.63
C HIS A 5 -20.65 -9.82 -2.21
N LEU A 6 -19.64 -9.50 -1.40
CA LEU A 6 -18.34 -9.02 -1.89
C LEU A 6 -17.42 -10.19 -2.22
N ARG A 7 -17.49 -11.28 -1.45
CA ARG A 7 -16.68 -12.49 -1.67
C ARG A 7 -16.95 -13.15 -3.03
N THR A 8 -18.17 -13.06 -3.56
CA THR A 8 -18.54 -13.62 -4.86
C THR A 8 -18.22 -12.73 -6.06
N ARG A 9 -17.83 -11.46 -5.85
CA ARG A 9 -17.45 -10.55 -6.92
C ARG A 9 -16.09 -10.92 -7.50
N THR A 10 -15.75 -10.46 -8.69
CA THR A 10 -14.37 -10.53 -9.24
C THR A 10 -13.52 -9.34 -8.75
N PRO A 11 -12.18 -9.38 -8.84
CA PRO A 11 -11.33 -8.23 -8.54
C PRO A 11 -11.75 -6.96 -9.29
N GLU A 12 -12.08 -7.06 -10.58
CA GLU A 12 -12.49 -5.93 -11.42
C GLU A 12 -13.82 -5.32 -10.95
N GLN A 13 -14.73 -6.17 -10.48
CA GLN A 13 -15.99 -5.72 -9.90
C GLN A 13 -15.79 -5.01 -8.55
N LEU A 14 -14.82 -5.42 -7.75
CA LEU A 14 -14.45 -4.73 -6.52
C LEU A 14 -13.77 -3.39 -6.81
N GLU A 15 -12.85 -3.36 -7.79
CA GLU A 15 -12.21 -2.13 -8.28
C GLU A 15 -13.26 -1.14 -8.78
N THR A 16 -14.27 -1.60 -9.52
CA THR A 16 -15.39 -0.76 -9.97
C THR A 16 -16.16 -0.14 -8.81
N ILE A 17 -16.41 -0.88 -7.72
CA ILE A 17 -17.06 -0.32 -6.52
C ILE A 17 -16.19 0.78 -5.93
N ILE A 18 -14.89 0.54 -5.79
CA ILE A 18 -13.94 1.48 -5.19
C ILE A 18 -13.83 2.75 -6.04
N ILE A 19 -13.67 2.62 -7.36
CA ILE A 19 -13.59 3.76 -8.30
C ILE A 19 -14.84 4.62 -8.19
N ARG A 20 -16.04 4.03 -8.20
CA ARG A 20 -17.30 4.79 -8.09
C ARG A 20 -17.42 5.54 -6.77
N HIS A 21 -16.96 4.95 -5.66
CA HIS A 21 -16.95 5.65 -4.38
C HIS A 21 -15.89 6.75 -4.34
N ARG A 22 -14.74 6.56 -5.00
CA ARG A 22 -13.72 7.59 -5.17
C ARG A 22 -14.25 8.79 -5.93
N GLU A 23 -14.85 8.57 -7.10
CA GLU A 23 -15.46 9.62 -7.93
C GLU A 23 -16.56 10.38 -7.20
N ALA A 24 -17.25 9.73 -6.26
CA ALA A 24 -18.27 10.35 -5.43
C ALA A 24 -17.75 10.99 -4.13
N GLY A 25 -16.44 10.95 -3.84
CA GLY A 25 -15.87 11.44 -2.58
C GLY A 25 -16.29 10.61 -1.34
N LYS A 26 -16.69 9.35 -1.53
CA LYS A 26 -17.34 8.47 -0.53
C LYS A 26 -16.47 7.27 -0.13
N MET A 27 -15.15 7.43 -0.16
CA MET A 27 -14.19 6.36 0.13
C MET A 27 -14.25 5.84 1.58
N GLY A 28 -14.86 6.60 2.50
CA GLY A 28 -15.11 6.18 3.89
C GLY A 28 -16.39 5.35 4.08
N GLU A 29 -17.24 5.20 3.06
CA GLU A 29 -18.49 4.45 3.20
C GLU A 29 -18.22 2.97 3.53
N PRO A 30 -19.05 2.33 4.39
CA PRO A 30 -18.82 0.94 4.82
C PRO A 30 -18.68 -0.05 3.68
N LEU A 31 -19.39 0.18 2.57
CA LEU A 31 -19.29 -0.65 1.39
C LEU A 31 -17.92 -0.50 0.71
N CYS A 32 -17.43 0.72 0.55
CA CYS A 32 -16.11 0.98 -0.02
C CYS A 32 -15.02 0.36 0.84
N VAL A 33 -15.07 0.55 2.16
CA VAL A 33 -14.10 -0.03 3.11
C VAL A 33 -14.07 -1.56 3.03
N LYS A 34 -15.24 -2.20 2.98
CA LYS A 34 -15.32 -3.66 2.85
C LYS A 34 -14.84 -4.16 1.48
N ALA A 35 -15.15 -3.45 0.40
CA ALA A 35 -14.66 -3.80 -0.94
C ALA A 35 -13.14 -3.64 -1.04
N MET A 36 -12.58 -2.59 -0.44
CA MET A 36 -11.15 -2.35 -0.30
C MET A 36 -10.46 -3.47 0.48
N ALA A 37 -11.01 -3.84 1.65
CA ALA A 37 -10.50 -4.93 2.46
C ALA A 37 -10.53 -6.26 1.70
N GLU A 38 -11.64 -6.60 1.04
CA GLU A 38 -11.76 -7.82 0.24
C GLU A 38 -10.82 -7.82 -0.97
N LEU A 39 -10.68 -6.72 -1.71
CA LEU A 39 -9.74 -6.65 -2.84
C LEU A 39 -8.29 -6.83 -2.38
N SER A 40 -7.97 -6.33 -1.18
CA SER A 40 -6.63 -6.43 -0.60
C SER A 40 -6.22 -7.88 -0.27
N THR A 41 -7.17 -8.79 -0.04
CA THR A 41 -6.88 -10.21 0.22
C THR A 41 -6.63 -11.02 -1.07
N ARG A 42 -6.99 -10.46 -2.23
CA ARG A 42 -6.94 -11.13 -3.55
C ARG A 42 -5.67 -10.77 -4.33
N THR A 43 -4.61 -10.45 -3.61
CA THR A 43 -3.30 -10.12 -4.18
C THR A 43 -2.73 -11.27 -4.98
N VAL A 44 -1.75 -10.94 -5.83
CA VAL A 44 -1.04 -11.87 -6.70
C VAL A 44 -0.59 -13.09 -5.90
N LYS A 45 -0.72 -14.29 -6.47
CA LYS A 45 -0.34 -15.55 -5.82
C LYS A 45 1.08 -15.42 -5.24
N GLY A 46 1.20 -15.56 -3.91
CA GLY A 46 2.46 -15.47 -3.18
C GLY A 46 2.75 -14.13 -2.48
N PHE A 47 2.00 -13.06 -2.76
CA PHE A 47 2.17 -11.78 -2.04
C PHE A 47 1.33 -11.74 -0.76
N ASN A 48 2.00 -11.83 0.38
CA ASN A 48 1.38 -11.68 1.70
C ASN A 48 1.37 -10.20 2.13
N LEU A 49 0.20 -9.58 1.99
CA LEU A 49 0.01 -8.17 2.33
C LEU A 49 0.25 -7.87 3.81
N LYS A 50 -0.16 -8.76 4.72
CA LYS A 50 0.05 -8.56 6.15
C LYS A 50 1.55 -8.49 6.47
N LEU A 51 2.32 -9.44 5.96
CA LEU A 51 3.78 -9.47 6.18
C LEU A 51 4.47 -8.25 5.55
N ALA A 52 4.02 -7.80 4.37
CA ALA A 52 4.52 -6.57 3.77
C ALA A 52 4.25 -5.35 4.66
N VAL A 53 3.06 -5.26 5.26
CA VAL A 53 2.71 -4.17 6.18
C VAL A 53 3.49 -4.26 7.49
N ASP A 54 3.61 -5.45 8.08
CA ASP A 54 4.40 -5.67 9.30
C ASP A 54 5.87 -5.23 9.09
N HIS A 55 6.45 -5.53 7.92
CA HIS A 55 7.79 -5.09 7.55
C HIS A 55 7.91 -3.57 7.44
N LEU A 56 6.89 -2.89 6.90
CA LEU A 56 6.88 -1.42 6.86
C LEU A 56 6.69 -0.78 8.24
N ILE A 57 5.94 -1.43 9.14
CA ILE A 57 5.83 -1.00 10.54
C ILE A 57 7.21 -1.07 11.19
N GLU A 58 7.96 -2.15 10.97
CA GLU A 58 9.32 -2.28 11.51
C GLU A 58 10.28 -1.25 10.91
N ALA A 59 10.19 -0.97 9.60
CA ALA A 59 10.92 0.12 8.97
C ALA A 59 10.62 1.48 9.62
N ALA A 60 9.35 1.75 9.94
CA ALA A 60 8.95 2.98 10.64
C ALA A 60 9.48 3.03 12.08
N ARG A 61 9.44 1.92 12.82
CA ARG A 61 9.95 1.81 14.20
C ARG A 61 11.45 2.05 14.28
N THR A 62 12.20 1.49 13.33
CA THR A 62 13.66 1.59 13.25
C THR A 62 14.15 2.83 12.53
N GLU A 63 13.22 3.68 12.07
CA GLU A 63 13.51 4.88 11.26
C GLU A 63 14.36 4.58 10.01
N THR A 64 14.34 3.33 9.56
CA THR A 64 15.18 2.82 8.49
C THR A 64 14.30 2.47 7.30
N PRO A 65 14.22 3.34 6.27
CA PRO A 65 13.39 3.10 5.11
C PRO A 65 13.84 1.84 4.35
N THR A 66 12.87 1.16 3.76
CA THR A 66 13.08 -0.08 3.03
C THR A 66 12.99 0.13 1.52
N ASP A 67 13.18 -0.95 0.75
CA ASP A 67 13.08 -0.93 -0.71
C ASP A 67 12.18 -2.04 -1.25
N PHE A 68 11.87 -1.97 -2.55
CA PHE A 68 10.99 -2.93 -3.23
C PHE A 68 11.47 -4.37 -3.08
N LYS A 69 12.79 -4.59 -3.05
CA LYS A 69 13.35 -5.93 -2.91
C LYS A 69 13.12 -6.50 -1.53
N GLN A 70 13.37 -5.70 -0.49
CA GLN A 70 13.11 -6.12 0.88
C GLN A 70 11.62 -6.36 1.14
N ILE A 71 10.71 -5.53 0.59
CA ILE A 71 9.27 -5.81 0.69
C ILE A 71 8.90 -7.11 -0.04
N ALA A 72 9.46 -7.34 -1.23
CA ALA A 72 9.15 -8.56 -1.97
C ALA A 72 9.58 -9.82 -1.20
N ILE A 73 10.76 -9.77 -0.56
CA ILE A 73 11.25 -10.83 0.33
C ILE A 73 10.32 -11.00 1.53
N ALA A 74 10.05 -9.91 2.27
CA ALA A 74 9.23 -9.94 3.47
C ALA A 74 7.81 -10.44 3.21
N SER A 75 7.24 -10.07 2.06
CA SER A 75 5.90 -10.51 1.65
C SER A 75 5.84 -11.96 1.16
N GLY A 76 6.98 -12.63 0.98
CA GLY A 76 7.06 -14.00 0.45
C GLY A 76 6.85 -14.12 -1.06
N VAL A 77 6.74 -13.00 -1.79
CA VAL A 77 6.56 -13.02 -3.25
C VAL A 77 7.87 -13.25 -4.00
N PHE A 78 9.01 -13.01 -3.34
CA PHE A 78 10.34 -13.19 -3.91
C PHE A 78 11.26 -13.94 -2.93
N ASP A 79 11.86 -15.03 -3.41
CA ASP A 79 12.89 -15.79 -2.72
C ASP A 79 14.26 -15.52 -3.38
N PRO A 80 15.19 -14.83 -2.70
CA PRO A 80 16.48 -14.47 -3.27
C PRO A 80 17.41 -15.68 -3.50
N ASP A 81 17.16 -16.81 -2.86
CA ASP A 81 18.00 -18.01 -2.97
C ASP A 81 17.64 -18.84 -4.22
N THR A 82 16.38 -18.76 -4.65
CA THR A 82 15.85 -19.56 -5.77
C THR A 82 15.45 -18.73 -6.98
N GLN A 83 15.35 -17.40 -6.87
CA GLN A 83 14.84 -16.53 -7.93
C GLN A 83 15.78 -15.38 -8.29
N LYS A 84 15.74 -14.97 -9.55
CA LYS A 84 16.44 -13.76 -10.04
C LYS A 84 15.49 -12.57 -10.02
N TRP A 85 15.99 -11.45 -9.51
CA TRP A 85 15.25 -10.18 -9.50
C TRP A 85 14.87 -9.75 -10.91
N GLY A 86 13.62 -9.35 -11.13
CA GLY A 86 13.12 -8.95 -12.45
C GLY A 86 11.82 -8.13 -12.38
N GLN A 87 11.39 -7.60 -13.53
CA GLN A 87 10.23 -6.70 -13.63
C GLN A 87 8.93 -7.34 -13.14
N TRP A 88 8.80 -8.66 -13.23
CA TRP A 88 7.63 -9.39 -12.73
C TRP A 88 7.39 -9.19 -11.23
N VAL A 89 8.47 -9.00 -10.44
CA VAL A 89 8.38 -8.79 -8.99
C VAL A 89 7.72 -7.45 -8.68
N ASN A 90 8.09 -6.40 -9.43
CA ASN A 90 7.51 -5.07 -9.27
C ASN A 90 6.00 -5.08 -9.54
N SER A 91 5.56 -5.81 -10.56
CA SER A 91 4.12 -5.98 -10.84
C SER A 91 3.40 -6.82 -9.77
N ALA A 92 4.13 -7.65 -9.03
CA ALA A 92 3.57 -8.46 -7.94
C ALA A 92 3.39 -7.65 -6.64
N LEU A 93 4.23 -6.62 -6.44
CA LEU A 93 4.11 -5.66 -5.34
C LEU A 93 2.91 -4.75 -5.63
N SER A 94 1.73 -5.14 -5.16
CA SER A 94 0.48 -4.39 -5.33
C SER A 94 0.44 -3.14 -4.43
N LEU A 95 1.30 -2.15 -4.66
CA LEU A 95 1.53 -0.99 -3.76
C LEU A 95 0.27 -0.14 -3.52
N ASP A 96 -0.56 0.06 -4.55
CA ASP A 96 -1.83 0.76 -4.40
C ASP A 96 -2.75 0.04 -3.40
N ARG A 97 -2.72 -1.30 -3.40
CA ARG A 97 -3.48 -2.12 -2.43
C ARG A 97 -2.93 -1.97 -1.01
N MET A 98 -1.64 -1.70 -0.85
CA MET A 98 -1.06 -1.39 0.46
C MET A 98 -1.56 -0.05 1.00
N CYS A 99 -1.64 0.99 0.17
CA CYS A 99 -2.21 2.28 0.56
C CYS A 99 -3.68 2.16 0.96
N ILE A 100 -4.45 1.42 0.15
CA ILE A 100 -5.85 1.08 0.42
C ILE A 100 -6.00 0.31 1.75
N TYR A 101 -5.10 -0.66 2.01
CA TYR A 101 -5.10 -1.42 3.25
C TYR A 101 -4.80 -0.53 4.46
N CYS A 102 -3.81 0.37 4.37
CA CYS A 102 -3.50 1.31 5.43
C CYS A 102 -4.72 2.16 5.76
N ARG A 103 -5.43 2.67 4.74
CA ARG A 103 -6.67 3.41 4.93
C ARG A 103 -7.77 2.59 5.61
N SER A 104 -8.01 1.36 5.15
CA SER A 104 -9.11 0.54 5.70
C SER A 104 -8.87 0.07 7.13
N HIS A 105 -7.61 0.09 7.60
CA HIS A 105 -7.21 -0.30 8.96
C HIS A 105 -6.83 0.89 9.85
N ASN A 106 -7.07 2.13 9.43
CA ASN A 106 -6.69 3.35 10.15
C ASN A 106 -5.20 3.43 10.51
N LEU A 107 -4.33 2.92 9.64
CA LEU A 107 -2.89 3.03 9.76
C LEU A 107 -2.40 4.30 9.03
N PRO A 108 -1.27 4.90 9.45
CA PRO A 108 -0.61 5.89 8.60
C PRO A 108 -0.22 5.26 7.26
N GLN A 109 0.04 6.08 6.25
CA GLN A 109 0.41 5.60 4.91
C GLN A 109 1.85 5.05 4.92
N LEU A 110 2.01 3.84 5.44
CA LEU A 110 3.28 3.13 5.68
C LEU A 110 4.11 2.96 4.41
N THR A 111 3.50 3.04 3.23
CA THR A 111 4.19 3.06 1.93
C THR A 111 5.15 4.25 1.80
N ALA A 112 5.03 5.30 2.62
CA ALA A 112 6.02 6.37 2.73
C ALA A 112 7.38 5.91 3.32
N MET A 113 7.47 4.69 3.88
CA MET A 113 8.74 4.07 4.28
C MET A 113 9.45 3.34 3.15
N LEU A 114 8.85 3.26 1.95
CA LEU A 114 9.39 2.56 0.79
C LEU A 114 10.11 3.52 -0.16
N GLY A 115 11.38 3.23 -0.47
CA GLY A 115 12.15 3.89 -1.52
C GLY A 115 12.66 2.93 -2.60
N ASN A 116 13.56 3.44 -3.44
CA ASN A 116 14.43 2.62 -4.29
C ASN A 116 15.49 1.89 -3.44
N ALA A 117 16.43 1.21 -4.09
CA ALA A 117 17.51 0.47 -3.44
C ALA A 117 18.13 1.23 -2.25
N GLY A 118 18.09 0.59 -1.08
CA GLY A 118 18.56 1.16 0.19
C GLY A 118 17.70 2.30 0.75
N GLY A 119 16.42 2.37 0.40
CA GLY A 119 15.48 3.37 0.92
C GLY A 119 15.59 4.75 0.29
N LYS A 120 16.35 4.90 -0.80
CA LYS A 120 16.57 6.19 -1.49
C LYS A 120 15.31 6.68 -2.18
N VAL A 121 15.02 7.98 -2.05
CA VAL A 121 13.81 8.60 -2.59
C VAL A 121 14.18 9.51 -3.75
N ASN A 122 13.60 9.24 -4.92
CA ASN A 122 13.66 10.10 -6.11
C ASN A 122 12.23 10.46 -6.57
N ASP A 123 12.11 11.23 -7.64
CA ASP A 123 10.81 11.68 -8.16
C ASP A 123 9.88 10.54 -8.55
N ALA A 124 10.42 9.42 -9.05
CA ALA A 124 9.61 8.25 -9.38
C ALA A 124 8.96 7.63 -8.13
N VAL A 125 9.67 7.59 -7.00
CA VAL A 125 9.13 7.11 -5.71
C VAL A 125 8.04 8.03 -5.20
N THR A 126 8.25 9.35 -5.24
CA THR A 126 7.25 10.31 -4.74
C THR A 126 6.00 10.30 -5.62
N ILE A 127 6.14 10.27 -6.95
CA ILE A 127 5.01 10.14 -7.88
C ILE A 127 4.26 8.82 -7.67
N GLY A 128 4.98 7.71 -7.49
CA GLY A 128 4.37 6.40 -7.21
C GLY A 128 3.57 6.42 -5.90
N PHE A 129 4.11 7.07 -4.87
CA PHE A 129 3.42 7.25 -3.60
C PHE A 129 2.13 8.07 -3.75
N LEU A 130 2.16 9.19 -4.49
CA LEU A 130 0.96 10.00 -4.74
C LEU A 130 -0.14 9.22 -5.47
N LYS A 131 0.23 8.40 -6.46
CA LYS A 131 -0.74 7.49 -7.12
C LYS A 131 -1.37 6.52 -6.12
N GLY A 132 -0.60 6.04 -5.15
CA GLY A 132 -1.10 5.23 -4.05
C GLY A 132 -2.08 5.99 -3.15
N LEU A 133 -1.82 7.26 -2.85
CA LEU A 133 -2.74 8.13 -2.12
C LEU A 133 -4.04 8.35 -2.92
N ASP A 134 -3.95 8.64 -4.21
CA ASP A 134 -5.11 8.76 -5.11
C ASP A 134 -5.92 7.45 -5.12
N ALA A 135 -5.24 6.30 -5.20
CA ALA A 135 -5.87 4.99 -5.17
C ALA A 135 -6.62 4.75 -3.84
N ALA A 136 -6.02 5.19 -2.73
CA ALA A 136 -6.64 5.19 -1.43
C ALA A 136 -7.70 6.30 -1.27
N GLY A 137 -7.81 7.28 -2.19
CA GLY A 137 -8.72 8.41 -2.13
C GLY A 137 -8.36 9.45 -1.06
N ILE A 138 -7.07 9.57 -0.75
CA ILE A 138 -6.53 10.51 0.23
C ILE A 138 -6.14 11.77 -0.50
N ASP A 139 -6.77 12.89 -0.12
CA ASP A 139 -6.44 14.19 -0.68
C ASP A 139 -5.07 14.66 -0.18
N TYR A 140 -4.31 15.28 -1.08
CA TYR A 140 -3.02 15.90 -0.76
C TYR A 140 -2.87 17.21 -1.52
N LYS A 141 -2.04 18.12 -0.99
CA LYS A 141 -1.73 19.40 -1.63
C LYS A 141 -0.27 19.78 -1.37
N GLY A 142 0.43 20.18 -2.42
CA GLY A 142 1.81 20.64 -2.34
C GLY A 142 2.76 19.85 -3.23
N GLU A 143 4.05 20.04 -3.01
CA GLU A 143 5.10 19.39 -3.80
C GLU A 143 5.22 17.89 -3.44
N PRO A 144 5.38 16.99 -4.43
CA PRO A 144 5.39 15.54 -4.21
C PRO A 144 6.38 15.09 -3.14
N ARG A 145 7.56 15.71 -3.10
CA ARG A 145 8.58 15.37 -2.11
C ARG A 145 8.19 15.77 -0.70
N ALA A 146 7.62 16.96 -0.53
CA ALA A 146 7.17 17.44 0.77
C ALA A 146 6.04 16.56 1.34
N ILE A 147 5.06 16.20 0.48
CA ILE A 147 3.96 15.30 0.86
C ILE A 147 4.52 13.94 1.31
N TYR A 148 5.44 13.37 0.53
CA TYR A 148 6.07 12.10 0.87
C TYR A 148 6.80 12.14 2.23
N ASP A 149 7.62 13.18 2.46
CA ASP A 149 8.39 13.32 3.69
C ASP A 149 7.48 13.58 4.91
N GLU A 150 6.37 14.31 4.75
CA GLU A 150 5.35 14.50 5.78
C GLU A 150 4.71 13.17 6.20
N HIS A 151 4.25 12.37 5.23
CA HIS A 151 3.68 11.06 5.51
C HIS A 151 4.71 10.09 6.13
N ARG A 152 5.97 10.15 5.69
CA ARG A 152 7.06 9.36 6.28
C ARG A 152 7.27 9.73 7.74
N LEU A 153 7.33 11.02 8.06
CA LEU A 153 7.44 11.50 9.43
C LEU A 153 6.25 11.04 10.28
N ALA A 154 5.02 11.12 9.75
CA ALA A 154 3.82 10.63 10.43
C ALA A 154 3.89 9.13 10.73
N CYS A 155 4.43 8.31 9.81
CA CYS A 155 4.63 6.87 10.05
C CYS A 155 5.60 6.62 11.21
N ILE A 156 6.73 7.32 11.21
CA ILE A 156 7.76 7.20 12.26
C ILE A 156 7.19 7.64 13.62
N GLN A 157 6.50 8.77 13.67
CA GLN A 157 5.90 9.28 14.90
C GLN A 157 4.84 8.33 15.44
N TRP A 158 3.94 7.84 14.59
CA TRP A 158 2.96 6.83 14.96
C TRP A 158 3.62 5.58 15.54
N ALA A 159 4.63 5.04 14.87
CA ALA A 159 5.32 3.82 15.28
C ALA A 159 6.02 3.92 16.64
N LYS A 160 6.46 5.13 17.03
CA LYS A 160 7.05 5.41 18.37
C LYS A 160 6.00 5.46 19.49
N SER A 161 4.74 5.73 19.13
CA SER A 161 3.62 5.88 20.08
C SER A 161 2.71 4.65 20.17
N ALA A 162 2.93 3.65 19.32
CA ALA A 162 2.08 2.46 19.15
C ALA A 162 2.58 1.24 19.92
#